data_AF-A0A1H8GAB3-F1
#
_entry.id   AF-A0A1H8GAB3-F1
#
_cell.length_a   1.000
_cell.length_b   1.000
_cell.length_c   1.000
_cell.angle_alpha   90.00
_cell.angle_beta   90.00
_cell.angle_gamma   90.00
#
_symmetry.space_group_name_H-M   'P 1'
#
loop_
_entity.id
_entity.type
_entity.pdbx_description
1 polymer ?
#
loop_
_entity_poly.entity_id
_entity_poly.type
_entity_poly.pdbx_seq_one_letter_code
_entity_poly.pdbx_strand_id
1 'polypeptide(L)'
;MHRSPLLGAWLLVVAGAAPAHPAGTLAALTQALRRLPLDDMSAAATVDLPTGHGIGRFTMRDSGTLPAPLAARHPGLRSFRGEDADGRTVRLDLSPGGLRMSLRDGARNLALRAVTETEWAALRAAATLPETNTDAVSARPSPYRTPDRDRVPTAGTPRATSRGGGTIRYDFRLAVATGSRYTAKAGGTVDSALAEVAHLVNRANEVFETDVGVHFTLVDDNDRLILTRSARDPFLRGDPVPTASHLIERVIGRANYDIGHALLDDAGGESEVGTSCVDATTRQPEPDHKAAAWSGDDAPAGSPRALDFMLHVLGRQLGAWPTAAGCQDDTLDDRAVEPGSGSTAMGYASATCRAEATLQNHADRYFHAASIAQMHDWLASRGGACATRRLSASPAPWIDPRQLGEVPVIPARTPFALEATATGAPGRRLTYTWEQMDAADRRWGDPASGSGILFRSFPPSPSGRRVFPRMATLLGHERPTAGERLPETSRTLDFRLTVRDNGGDDAMVSHADARVRVVDTGRAFALLDFPAMAVAGERMALRWDVADTDRPPISCHFVHVDLSVDGGLAWRRLADDEPNDGEATVALPDDVATDQARLRLSCDWRPFFAVSRSDFTVSTRVTN
;
A
#
# COMPACT_ATOMS: atom_id res chain seq x y z
N MET A 1 7.54 8.30 -78.81
CA MET A 1 6.38 8.67 -77.96
C MET A 1 5.54 7.43 -77.75
N HIS A 2 5.00 7.24 -76.53
CA HIS A 2 4.02 6.20 -76.09
C HIS A 2 4.53 5.06 -75.16
N ARG A 3 4.17 5.26 -73.89
CA ARG A 3 3.66 4.36 -72.83
C ARG A 3 3.63 2.85 -73.09
N SER A 4 4.10 2.08 -72.10
CA SER A 4 3.34 0.97 -71.46
C SER A 4 4.01 0.43 -70.17
N PRO A 5 3.26 -0.24 -69.27
CA PRO A 5 3.47 -0.25 -67.82
C PRO A 5 4.06 -1.56 -67.29
N LEU A 6 4.62 -1.53 -66.07
CA LEU A 6 4.95 -2.73 -65.29
C LEU A 6 3.98 -2.84 -64.11
N LEU A 7 3.23 -3.94 -64.10
CA LEU A 7 2.32 -4.34 -63.03
C LEU A 7 3.08 -4.55 -61.71
N GLY A 8 2.56 -3.94 -60.64
CA GLY A 8 2.94 -4.25 -59.27
C GLY A 8 2.29 -5.56 -58.80
N ALA A 9 3.12 -6.53 -58.43
CA ALA A 9 2.68 -7.70 -57.69
C ALA A 9 2.49 -7.33 -56.22
N TRP A 10 1.25 -7.37 -55.76
CA TRP A 10 0.90 -7.28 -54.34
C TRP A 10 1.25 -8.62 -53.66
N LEU A 11 2.30 -8.63 -52.84
CA LEU A 11 2.51 -9.68 -51.85
C LEU A 11 1.48 -9.47 -50.72
N LEU A 12 0.45 -10.30 -50.69
CA LEU A 12 -0.36 -10.52 -49.49
C LEU A 12 0.55 -11.09 -48.40
N VAL A 13 0.89 -10.27 -47.42
CA VAL A 13 1.35 -10.74 -46.11
C VAL A 13 0.14 -11.39 -45.46
N VAL A 14 0.12 -12.73 -45.47
CA VAL A 14 -0.80 -13.51 -44.64
C VAL A 14 -0.46 -13.18 -43.20
N ALA A 15 -1.36 -12.45 -42.54
CA ALA A 15 -1.31 -12.23 -41.10
C ALA A 15 -1.23 -13.59 -40.41
N GLY A 16 -0.10 -13.86 -39.77
CA GLY A 16 0.04 -15.02 -38.90
C GLY A 16 -1.05 -14.95 -37.83
N ALA A 17 -1.83 -16.03 -37.73
CA ALA A 17 -2.82 -16.17 -36.69
C ALA A 17 -2.17 -15.93 -35.32
N ALA A 18 -2.75 -15.03 -34.53
CA ALA A 18 -2.38 -14.88 -33.12
C ALA A 18 -2.44 -16.27 -32.46
N PRO A 19 -1.45 -16.65 -31.63
CA PRO A 19 -1.48 -17.94 -30.96
C PRO A 19 -2.79 -18.02 -30.15
N ALA A 20 -3.54 -19.10 -30.38
CA ALA A 20 -4.75 -19.39 -29.63
C ALA A 20 -4.45 -19.30 -28.12
N HIS A 21 -5.12 -18.38 -27.44
CA HIS A 21 -4.98 -18.20 -25.99
C HIS A 21 -5.34 -19.51 -25.29
N PRO A 22 -4.60 -19.94 -24.24
CA PRO A 22 -4.93 -21.16 -23.53
C PRO A 22 -6.39 -21.09 -23.08
N ALA A 23 -7.21 -21.98 -23.66
CA ALA A 23 -8.61 -22.19 -23.30
C ALA A 23 -8.72 -22.32 -21.79
N GLY A 24 -9.78 -21.79 -21.18
CA GLY A 24 -9.83 -21.39 -19.78
C GLY A 24 -9.65 -22.43 -18.67
N THR A 25 -9.05 -23.58 -18.94
CA THR A 25 -8.68 -24.64 -18.00
C THR A 25 -7.39 -24.31 -17.25
N LEU A 26 -7.26 -24.87 -16.05
CA LEU A 26 -6.07 -24.76 -15.20
C LEU A 26 -4.86 -25.43 -15.86
N ALA A 27 -5.06 -26.55 -16.57
CA ALA A 27 -4.03 -27.27 -17.29
C ALA A 27 -3.43 -26.44 -18.43
N ALA A 28 -4.25 -25.75 -19.22
CA ALA A 28 -3.77 -24.91 -20.32
C ALA A 28 -3.02 -23.69 -19.80
N LEU A 29 -3.51 -23.04 -18.73
CA LEU A 29 -2.81 -21.96 -18.04
C LEU A 29 -1.44 -22.43 -17.53
N THR A 30 -1.41 -23.54 -16.80
CA THR A 30 -0.18 -24.14 -16.25
C THR A 30 0.82 -24.47 -17.36
N GLN A 31 0.35 -25.05 -18.46
CA GLN A 31 1.20 -25.39 -19.60
C GLN A 31 1.77 -24.13 -20.27
N ALA A 32 0.97 -23.09 -20.45
CA ALA A 32 1.42 -21.83 -21.05
C ALA A 32 2.53 -21.18 -20.21
N LEU A 33 2.34 -21.10 -18.90
CA LEU A 33 3.32 -20.52 -17.99
C LEU A 33 4.60 -21.35 -17.88
N ARG A 34 4.49 -22.69 -17.83
CA ARG A 34 5.65 -23.59 -17.76
C ARG A 34 6.55 -23.54 -18.99
N ARG A 35 6.05 -23.08 -20.14
CA ARG A 35 6.87 -22.89 -21.36
C ARG A 35 7.80 -21.70 -21.27
N LEU A 36 7.59 -20.78 -20.32
CA LEU A 36 8.53 -19.69 -20.09
C LEU A 36 9.88 -20.28 -19.61
N PRO A 37 11.00 -19.89 -20.24
CA PRO A 37 12.34 -20.34 -19.86
C PRO A 37 12.68 -19.93 -18.41
N LEU A 38 13.53 -20.72 -17.75
CA LEU A 38 13.99 -20.43 -16.38
C LEU A 38 15.10 -19.36 -16.35
N ASP A 39 15.85 -19.21 -17.45
CA ASP A 39 17.05 -18.36 -17.51
C ASP A 39 16.83 -17.06 -18.29
N ASP A 40 15.62 -16.81 -18.78
CA ASP A 40 15.26 -15.60 -19.52
C ASP A 40 14.00 -14.96 -18.96
N MET A 41 14.24 -13.99 -18.07
CA MET A 41 13.21 -13.17 -17.41
C MET A 41 12.46 -12.23 -18.37
N SER A 42 12.98 -12.03 -19.59
CA SER A 42 12.38 -11.18 -20.61
C SER A 42 11.32 -11.90 -21.45
N ALA A 43 11.29 -13.24 -21.39
CA ALA A 43 10.23 -14.03 -22.01
C ALA A 43 8.88 -13.76 -21.32
N ALA A 44 7.82 -13.67 -22.13
CA ALA A 44 6.48 -13.38 -21.64
C ALA A 44 5.42 -14.28 -22.27
N ALA A 45 4.35 -14.54 -21.53
CA ALA A 45 3.17 -15.28 -21.96
C ALA A 45 1.91 -14.48 -21.63
N THR A 46 0.97 -14.41 -22.57
CA THR A 46 -0.32 -13.76 -22.33
C THR A 46 -1.35 -14.79 -21.87
N VAL A 47 -2.01 -14.53 -20.74
CA VAL A 47 -3.02 -15.41 -20.15
C VAL A 47 -4.23 -14.62 -19.67
N ASP A 48 -5.37 -15.30 -19.56
CA ASP A 48 -6.61 -14.72 -19.06
C ASP A 48 -6.86 -15.20 -17.62
N LEU A 49 -6.95 -14.26 -16.67
CA LEU A 49 -7.08 -14.52 -15.23
C LEU A 49 -8.35 -13.88 -14.65
N PRO A 50 -8.97 -14.49 -13.62
CA PRO A 50 -10.09 -13.87 -12.91
C PRO A 50 -9.61 -12.64 -12.14
N THR A 51 -10.37 -11.55 -12.24
CA THR A 51 -10.06 -10.26 -11.58
C THR A 51 -10.95 -9.99 -10.38
N GLY A 52 -11.95 -10.84 -10.13
CA GLY A 52 -13.02 -10.57 -9.16
C GLY A 52 -14.15 -9.69 -9.69
N HIS A 53 -14.01 -9.09 -10.88
CA HIS A 53 -15.06 -8.36 -11.60
C HIS A 53 -15.25 -8.86 -13.04
N GLY A 54 -14.66 -10.01 -13.35
CA GLY A 54 -14.62 -10.59 -14.69
C GLY A 54 -13.29 -11.28 -14.96
N ILE A 55 -12.90 -11.30 -16.23
CA ILE A 55 -11.64 -11.88 -16.70
C ILE A 55 -10.78 -10.75 -17.28
N GLY A 56 -9.54 -10.66 -16.83
CA GLY A 56 -8.53 -9.73 -17.33
C GLY A 56 -7.43 -10.46 -18.09
N ARG A 57 -6.83 -9.78 -19.06
CA ARG A 57 -5.72 -10.31 -19.87
C ARG A 57 -4.39 -9.81 -19.32
N PHE A 58 -3.55 -10.72 -18.88
CA PHE A 58 -2.27 -10.43 -18.25
C PHE A 58 -1.10 -10.86 -19.12
N THR A 59 -0.04 -10.04 -19.12
CA THR A 59 1.27 -10.42 -19.62
C THR A 59 2.10 -10.93 -18.45
N MET A 60 2.39 -12.24 -18.46
CA MET A 60 3.09 -12.94 -17.40
C MET A 60 4.55 -13.18 -17.75
N ARG A 61 5.42 -13.06 -16.76
CA ARG A 61 6.86 -13.31 -16.83
C ARG A 61 7.26 -14.14 -15.60
N ASP A 62 8.43 -14.76 -15.65
CA ASP A 62 9.01 -15.33 -14.45
C ASP A 62 9.18 -14.22 -13.38
N SER A 63 8.96 -14.52 -12.10
CA SER A 63 9.02 -13.51 -11.06
C SER A 63 10.43 -13.17 -10.61
N GLY A 64 11.40 -14.09 -10.76
CA GLY A 64 12.76 -13.95 -10.25
C GLY A 64 12.91 -14.37 -8.78
N THR A 65 11.82 -14.83 -8.16
CA THR A 65 11.80 -15.29 -6.77
C THR A 65 12.54 -16.62 -6.58
N LEU A 66 12.39 -17.54 -7.53
CA LEU A 66 13.08 -18.84 -7.53
C LEU A 66 14.25 -18.78 -8.51
N PRO A 67 15.51 -18.92 -8.04
CA PRO A 67 16.65 -18.95 -8.95
C PRO A 67 16.64 -20.26 -9.76
N ALA A 68 17.20 -20.22 -10.97
CA ALA A 68 17.19 -21.36 -11.89
C ALA A 68 17.77 -22.67 -11.30
N PRO A 69 18.88 -22.68 -10.53
CA PRO A 69 19.40 -23.90 -9.91
C PRO A 69 18.43 -24.55 -8.92
N LEU A 70 17.67 -23.74 -8.16
CA LEU A 70 16.66 -24.24 -7.23
C LEU A 70 15.42 -24.75 -7.97
N ALA A 71 14.93 -24.00 -8.97
CA ALA A 71 13.81 -24.41 -9.81
C ALA A 71 14.10 -25.71 -10.58
N ALA A 72 15.35 -25.93 -11.01
CA ALA A 72 15.76 -27.17 -11.67
C ALA A 72 15.69 -28.40 -10.76
N ARG A 73 15.95 -28.25 -9.45
CA ARG A 73 15.81 -29.34 -8.46
C ARG A 73 14.36 -29.57 -8.05
N HIS A 74 13.52 -28.54 -8.13
CA HIS A 74 12.11 -28.58 -7.79
C HIS A 74 11.23 -28.19 -8.99
N PRO A 75 11.21 -28.98 -10.09
CA PRO A 75 10.58 -28.61 -11.35
C PRO A 75 9.04 -28.44 -11.27
N GLY A 76 8.42 -28.89 -10.18
CA GLY A 76 7.01 -28.62 -9.89
C GLY A 76 6.73 -27.18 -9.47
N LEU A 77 7.75 -26.45 -9.00
CA LEU A 77 7.67 -25.08 -8.48
C LEU A 77 8.02 -24.05 -9.54
N ARG A 78 7.15 -23.04 -9.71
CA ARG A 78 7.40 -21.88 -10.56
C ARG A 78 6.73 -20.65 -9.96
N SER A 79 7.38 -19.49 -10.07
CA SER A 79 6.86 -18.22 -9.59
C SER A 79 6.82 -17.21 -10.72
N PHE A 80 5.71 -16.51 -10.85
CA PHE A 80 5.44 -15.58 -11.94
C PHE A 80 4.95 -14.24 -11.41
N ARG A 81 5.19 -13.20 -12.20
CA ARG A 81 4.60 -11.87 -12.04
C ARG A 81 3.91 -11.47 -13.34
N GLY A 82 2.92 -10.61 -13.29
CA GLY A 82 2.31 -10.07 -14.48
C GLY A 82 1.53 -8.79 -14.25
N GLU A 83 1.15 -8.17 -15.37
CA GLU A 83 0.40 -6.93 -15.41
C GLU A 83 -0.61 -6.97 -16.55
N ASP A 84 -1.71 -6.22 -16.42
CA ASP A 84 -2.67 -6.01 -17.49
C ASP A 84 -2.68 -4.54 -17.98
N ALA A 85 -3.47 -4.28 -19.03
CA ALA A 85 -3.61 -2.92 -19.58
C ALA A 85 -4.34 -1.94 -18.63
N ASP A 86 -5.08 -2.47 -17.65
CA ASP A 86 -5.75 -1.70 -16.60
C ASP A 86 -4.77 -1.34 -15.46
N GLY A 87 -3.52 -1.83 -15.53
CA GLY A 87 -2.44 -1.64 -14.56
C GLY A 87 -2.63 -2.42 -13.27
N ARG A 88 -3.45 -3.47 -13.28
CA ARG A 88 -3.50 -4.45 -12.19
C ARG A 88 -2.24 -5.30 -12.25
N THR A 89 -1.71 -5.64 -11.08
CA THR A 89 -0.55 -6.54 -10.97
C THR A 89 -0.97 -7.87 -10.39
N VAL A 90 -0.27 -8.93 -10.78
CA VAL A 90 -0.52 -10.29 -10.30
C VAL A 90 0.77 -11.01 -9.96
N ARG A 91 0.76 -11.73 -8.83
CA ARG A 91 1.75 -12.73 -8.43
C ARG A 91 1.11 -14.09 -8.51
N LEU A 92 1.72 -15.03 -9.22
CA LEU A 92 1.17 -16.36 -9.46
C LEU A 92 2.23 -17.41 -9.25
N ASP A 93 1.95 -18.40 -8.40
CA ASP A 93 2.88 -19.47 -8.06
C ASP A 93 2.25 -20.83 -8.38
N LEU A 94 3.01 -21.68 -9.04
CA LEU A 94 2.65 -23.06 -9.36
C LEU A 94 3.42 -24.01 -8.44
N SER A 95 2.72 -25.04 -7.97
CA SER A 95 3.31 -26.11 -7.18
C SER A 95 2.61 -27.44 -7.46
N PRO A 96 3.15 -28.59 -6.99
CA PRO A 96 2.39 -29.84 -6.97
C PRO A 96 1.05 -29.74 -6.21
N GLY A 97 0.96 -28.81 -5.24
CA GLY A 97 -0.25 -28.53 -4.46
C GLY A 97 -1.26 -27.59 -5.13
N GLY A 98 -1.06 -27.27 -6.41
CA GLY A 98 -1.93 -26.39 -7.20
C GLY A 98 -1.33 -25.01 -7.49
N LEU A 99 -2.17 -24.14 -8.03
CA LEU A 99 -1.91 -22.75 -8.35
C LEU A 99 -2.35 -21.84 -7.21
N ARG A 100 -1.55 -20.82 -6.93
CA ARG A 100 -1.89 -19.71 -6.05
C ARG A 100 -1.68 -18.39 -6.78
N MET A 101 -2.56 -17.43 -6.53
CA MET A 101 -2.52 -16.14 -7.20
C MET A 101 -2.86 -15.03 -6.20
N SER A 102 -2.15 -13.91 -6.26
CA SER A 102 -2.46 -12.67 -5.58
C SER A 102 -2.55 -11.58 -6.64
N LEU A 103 -3.71 -10.96 -6.79
CA LEU A 103 -3.96 -9.84 -7.70
C LEU A 103 -4.12 -8.56 -6.88
N ARG A 104 -3.51 -7.48 -7.34
CA ARG A 104 -3.68 -6.14 -6.79
C ARG A 104 -4.32 -5.23 -7.84
N ASP A 105 -5.39 -4.54 -7.42
CA ASP A 105 -6.12 -3.54 -8.21
C ASP A 105 -6.29 -2.28 -7.36
N GLY A 106 -5.33 -1.36 -7.47
CA GLY A 106 -5.23 -0.20 -6.58
C GLY A 106 -5.09 -0.61 -5.12
N ALA A 107 -6.13 -0.33 -4.33
CA ALA A 107 -6.25 -0.71 -2.92
C ALA A 107 -6.80 -2.12 -2.69
N ARG A 108 -7.44 -2.72 -3.70
CA ARG A 108 -8.07 -4.03 -3.61
C ARG A 108 -7.02 -5.11 -3.81
N ASN A 109 -7.10 -6.15 -3.00
CA ASN A 109 -6.25 -7.32 -3.11
C ASN A 109 -7.13 -8.57 -3.17
N LEU A 110 -6.79 -9.49 -4.07
CA LEU A 110 -7.48 -10.73 -4.27
C LEU A 110 -6.48 -11.88 -4.17
N ALA A 111 -6.65 -12.76 -3.20
CA ALA A 111 -5.87 -14.00 -3.09
C ALA A 111 -6.75 -15.19 -3.51
N LEU A 112 -6.24 -16.03 -4.40
CA LEU A 112 -6.93 -17.16 -4.98
C LEU A 112 -6.07 -18.42 -4.95
N ARG A 113 -6.71 -19.58 -4.81
CA ARG A 113 -6.08 -20.89 -4.88
C ARG A 113 -6.94 -21.85 -5.69
N ALA A 114 -6.31 -22.59 -6.61
CA ALA A 114 -6.95 -23.65 -7.37
C ALA A 114 -6.04 -24.88 -7.44
N VAL A 115 -6.57 -26.03 -7.03
CA VAL A 115 -5.91 -27.33 -7.10
C VAL A 115 -6.51 -28.17 -8.23
N THR A 116 -7.81 -28.00 -8.48
CA THR A 116 -8.56 -28.75 -9.50
C THR A 116 -9.13 -27.85 -10.59
N GLU A 117 -9.47 -28.46 -11.74
CA GLU A 117 -10.18 -27.77 -12.83
C GLU A 117 -11.54 -27.22 -12.37
N THR A 118 -12.24 -27.95 -11.50
CA THR A 118 -13.54 -27.53 -10.96
C THR A 118 -13.41 -26.27 -10.10
N GLU A 119 -12.42 -26.22 -9.22
CA GLU A 119 -12.13 -25.03 -8.40
C GLU A 119 -11.76 -23.84 -9.29
N TRP A 120 -10.89 -24.06 -10.29
CA TRP A 120 -10.50 -23.02 -11.23
C TRP A 120 -11.69 -22.47 -12.03
N ALA A 121 -12.57 -23.34 -12.52
CA ALA A 121 -13.80 -22.94 -13.20
C ALA A 121 -14.74 -22.13 -12.29
N ALA A 122 -14.87 -22.53 -11.02
CA ALA A 122 -15.68 -21.80 -10.05
C ALA A 122 -15.13 -20.40 -9.78
N LEU A 123 -13.81 -20.26 -9.61
CA LEU A 123 -13.16 -18.95 -9.41
C LEU A 123 -13.34 -18.02 -10.63
N ARG A 124 -13.29 -18.57 -11.84
CA ARG A 124 -13.56 -17.81 -13.07
C ARG A 124 -15.01 -17.40 -13.23
N ALA A 125 -15.94 -18.25 -12.77
CA ALA A 125 -17.38 -17.98 -12.86
C ALA A 125 -17.86 -17.00 -11.78
N ALA A 126 -17.19 -16.92 -10.64
CA ALA A 126 -17.68 -16.20 -9.45
C ALA A 126 -17.91 -14.69 -9.67
N ALA A 127 -17.28 -14.04 -10.67
CA ALA A 127 -17.47 -12.65 -11.15
C ALA A 127 -17.59 -11.51 -10.10
N THR A 128 -17.53 -11.82 -8.82
CA THR A 128 -17.69 -10.94 -7.65
C THR A 128 -17.09 -11.68 -6.45
N LEU A 129 -16.27 -10.99 -5.66
CA LEU A 129 -15.84 -11.47 -4.36
C LEU A 129 -16.10 -10.39 -3.30
N PRO A 130 -16.25 -10.79 -2.02
CA PRO A 130 -16.56 -9.87 -0.93
C PRO A 130 -15.50 -8.78 -0.80
N GLU A 131 -15.95 -7.55 -0.56
CA GLU A 131 -15.07 -6.46 -0.19
C GLU A 131 -14.44 -6.79 1.18
N THR A 132 -13.11 -6.68 1.26
CA THR A 132 -12.26 -6.79 2.47
C THR A 132 -11.72 -8.18 2.86
N ASN A 133 -10.46 -8.14 3.32
CA ASN A 133 -9.76 -9.17 4.09
C ASN A 133 -10.57 -9.49 5.37
N THR A 134 -11.59 -10.34 5.27
CA THR A 134 -12.24 -10.89 6.47
C THR A 134 -11.57 -12.20 6.83
N ASP A 135 -10.75 -12.17 7.89
CA ASP A 135 -10.59 -13.30 8.80
C ASP A 135 -10.43 -12.76 10.21
N ALA A 136 -11.28 -13.26 11.11
CA ALA A 136 -11.24 -13.01 12.55
C ALA A 136 -10.51 -14.18 13.21
N VAL A 137 -9.31 -13.97 13.75
CA VAL A 137 -8.69 -14.92 14.70
C VAL A 137 -7.92 -14.17 15.79
N SER A 138 -8.26 -14.51 17.03
CA SER A 138 -7.64 -14.10 18.28
C SER A 138 -6.19 -14.59 18.42
N ALA A 139 -5.23 -13.67 18.60
CA ALA A 139 -3.85 -14.01 18.95
C ALA A 139 -3.59 -13.82 20.46
N ARG A 140 -2.95 -14.80 21.09
CA ARG A 140 -2.41 -14.69 22.46
C ARG A 140 -1.16 -13.80 22.45
N PRO A 141 -0.92 -13.00 23.50
CA PRO A 141 0.24 -12.12 23.57
C PRO A 141 1.55 -12.92 23.71
N SER A 142 2.54 -12.59 22.88
CA SER A 142 3.94 -12.97 23.07
C SER A 142 4.67 -11.84 23.82
N PRO A 143 5.50 -12.14 24.83
CA PRO A 143 6.32 -11.14 25.51
C PRO A 143 7.55 -10.81 24.66
N TYR A 144 7.56 -9.63 24.03
CA TYR A 144 8.71 -9.07 23.32
C TYR A 144 9.71 -8.44 24.30
N ARG A 145 11.00 -8.49 23.97
CA ARG A 145 12.10 -7.94 24.77
C ARG A 145 12.63 -6.67 24.08
N THR A 146 12.70 -5.59 24.83
CA THR A 146 13.17 -4.28 24.33
C THR A 146 14.68 -4.27 24.07
N PRO A 147 15.15 -3.77 22.91
CA PRO A 147 16.57 -3.47 22.70
C PRO A 147 16.98 -2.12 23.31
N ASP A 148 18.28 -1.99 23.57
CA ASP A 148 18.94 -0.85 24.20
C ASP A 148 19.00 0.37 23.26
N ARG A 149 18.68 1.55 23.81
CA ARG A 149 18.43 2.79 23.05
C ARG A 149 19.70 3.63 22.98
N ASP A 150 20.53 3.46 21.94
CA ASP A 150 21.57 4.45 21.63
C ASP A 150 22.03 4.41 20.16
N ARG A 151 21.43 5.28 19.33
CA ARG A 151 22.07 6.07 18.25
C ARG A 151 21.04 6.83 17.42
N VAL A 152 21.07 8.16 17.55
CA VAL A 152 20.23 9.10 16.80
C VAL A 152 21.10 9.89 15.80
N PRO A 153 20.83 9.85 14.49
CA PRO A 153 21.19 10.92 13.58
C PRO A 153 20.09 11.99 13.59
N THR A 154 20.47 13.23 13.91
CA THR A 154 19.61 14.40 13.95
C THR A 154 19.09 14.74 12.54
N ALA A 155 17.77 14.73 12.34
CA ALA A 155 17.15 15.18 11.10
C ALA A 155 17.13 16.72 11.04
N GLY A 156 17.76 17.29 10.00
CA GLY A 156 17.68 18.72 9.69
C GLY A 156 16.32 19.10 9.12
N THR A 157 15.98 20.39 9.23
CA THR A 157 14.70 20.98 8.82
C THR A 157 14.43 20.77 7.32
N PRO A 158 13.34 20.08 6.91
CA PRO A 158 13.01 19.91 5.50
C PRO A 158 12.47 21.22 4.89
N ARG A 159 13.05 21.60 3.75
CA ARG A 159 12.51 22.58 2.80
C ARG A 159 11.71 21.78 1.77
N ALA A 160 10.59 22.31 1.26
CA ALA A 160 9.80 21.64 0.21
C ALA A 160 10.70 21.37 -1.01
N THR A 161 11.13 20.12 -1.16
CA THR A 161 11.92 19.64 -2.30
C THR A 161 11.25 18.39 -2.83
N SER A 162 10.88 18.38 -4.11
CA SER A 162 10.53 17.13 -4.79
C SER A 162 11.78 16.26 -4.86
N ARG A 163 11.74 15.07 -4.28
CA ARG A 163 12.83 14.08 -4.39
C ARG A 163 12.30 12.88 -5.16
N GLY A 164 12.96 12.56 -6.28
CA GLY A 164 12.80 11.24 -6.87
C GLY A 164 13.43 10.21 -5.94
N GLY A 165 12.75 9.08 -5.72
CA GLY A 165 13.45 7.87 -5.27
C GLY A 165 14.58 7.58 -6.26
N GLY A 166 15.74 7.17 -5.76
CA GLY A 166 16.89 6.91 -6.62
C GLY A 166 16.53 5.92 -7.73
N THR A 167 17.11 6.07 -8.91
CA THR A 167 16.90 5.17 -10.07
C THR A 167 17.52 3.78 -9.86
N ILE A 168 17.90 3.44 -8.64
CA ILE A 168 18.66 2.23 -8.28
C ILE A 168 17.70 1.24 -7.66
N ARG A 169 17.66 0.06 -8.25
CA ARG A 169 16.98 -1.14 -7.74
C ARG A 169 18.01 -2.01 -7.01
N TYR A 170 17.60 -2.62 -5.90
CA TYR A 170 18.45 -3.46 -5.08
C TYR A 170 17.93 -4.90 -5.09
N ASP A 171 18.72 -5.81 -5.63
CA ASP A 171 18.42 -7.24 -5.64
C ASP A 171 19.20 -7.94 -4.54
N PHE A 172 18.48 -8.59 -3.62
CA PHE A 172 19.04 -9.32 -2.49
C PHE A 172 18.80 -10.82 -2.66
N ARG A 173 19.84 -11.61 -2.36
CA ARG A 173 19.71 -13.06 -2.15
C ARG A 173 19.17 -13.31 -0.74
N LEU A 174 17.97 -13.87 -0.66
CA LEU A 174 17.26 -14.15 0.57
C LEU A 174 17.36 -15.64 0.93
N ALA A 175 17.94 -15.95 2.09
CA ALA A 175 17.95 -17.30 2.65
C ALA A 175 16.79 -17.45 3.65
N VAL A 176 15.84 -18.33 3.35
CA VAL A 176 14.65 -18.56 4.18
C VAL A 176 14.68 -19.97 4.77
N ALA A 177 14.80 -20.06 6.09
CA ALA A 177 14.67 -21.30 6.84
C ALA A 177 13.24 -21.53 7.32
N THR A 178 12.85 -22.80 7.50
CA THR A 178 11.57 -23.15 8.12
C THR A 178 11.75 -24.07 9.31
N GLY A 179 10.95 -23.86 10.35
CA GLY A 179 10.82 -24.82 11.44
C GLY A 179 10.08 -26.09 10.99
N SER A 180 10.32 -27.21 11.66
CA SER A 180 9.67 -28.50 11.33
C SER A 180 8.16 -28.49 11.54
N ARG A 181 7.66 -27.70 12.49
CA ARG A 181 6.22 -27.48 12.68
C ARG A 181 5.60 -26.66 11.57
N TYR A 182 6.27 -25.59 11.13
CA TYR A 182 5.87 -24.83 9.94
C TYR A 182 5.79 -25.76 8.72
N THR A 183 6.85 -26.54 8.47
CA THR A 183 6.90 -27.48 7.35
C THR A 183 5.78 -28.52 7.42
N ALA A 184 5.48 -29.05 8.61
CA ALA A 184 4.36 -29.97 8.81
C ALA A 184 3.02 -29.35 8.42
N LYS A 185 2.76 -28.10 8.83
CA LYS A 185 1.54 -27.34 8.45
C LYS A 185 1.50 -27.00 6.96
N ALA A 186 2.66 -26.82 6.34
CA ALA A 186 2.80 -26.61 4.90
C ALA A 186 2.74 -27.91 4.07
N GLY A 187 2.31 -29.05 4.64
CA GLY A 187 2.16 -30.33 3.92
C GLY A 187 3.27 -31.37 4.17
N GLY A 188 4.25 -31.06 5.02
CA GLY A 188 5.21 -32.01 5.58
C GLY A 188 6.39 -32.39 4.68
N THR A 189 6.50 -31.81 3.48
CA THR A 189 7.59 -32.09 2.54
C THR A 189 8.44 -30.85 2.28
N VAL A 190 9.64 -31.06 1.72
CA VAL A 190 10.49 -29.94 1.28
C VAL A 190 9.78 -29.12 0.21
N ASP A 191 9.25 -29.76 -0.83
CA ASP A 191 8.55 -29.09 -1.93
C ASP A 191 7.34 -28.28 -1.47
N SER A 192 6.55 -28.84 -0.55
CA SER A 192 5.32 -28.19 -0.10
C SER A 192 5.61 -26.96 0.77
N ALA A 193 6.62 -27.01 1.65
CA ALA A 193 7.06 -25.84 2.41
C ALA A 193 7.82 -24.83 1.54
N LEU A 194 8.64 -25.27 0.60
CA LEU A 194 9.32 -24.38 -0.34
C LEU A 194 8.33 -23.64 -1.24
N ALA A 195 7.21 -24.26 -1.61
CA ALA A 195 6.12 -23.59 -2.31
C ALA A 195 5.50 -22.45 -1.48
N GLU A 196 5.29 -22.64 -0.17
CA GLU A 196 4.81 -21.57 0.73
C GLU A 196 5.81 -20.43 0.84
N VAL A 197 7.09 -20.76 1.01
CA VAL A 197 8.20 -19.79 1.06
C VAL A 197 8.22 -18.95 -0.23
N ALA A 198 8.23 -19.61 -1.39
CA ALA A 198 8.26 -18.92 -2.68
C ALA A 198 7.04 -18.01 -2.86
N HIS A 199 5.84 -18.48 -2.47
CA HIS A 199 4.62 -17.70 -2.57
C HIS A 199 4.64 -16.45 -1.68
N LEU A 200 5.11 -16.57 -0.43
CA LEU A 200 5.22 -15.43 0.48
C LEU A 200 6.26 -14.41 -0.02
N VAL A 201 7.44 -14.87 -0.46
CA VAL A 201 8.47 -13.99 -1.02
C VAL A 201 7.98 -13.29 -2.28
N ASN A 202 7.31 -13.99 -3.20
CA ASN A 202 6.81 -13.41 -4.44
C ASN A 202 5.75 -12.31 -4.19
N ARG A 203 4.93 -12.47 -3.15
CA ARG A 203 3.97 -11.45 -2.71
C ARG A 203 4.64 -10.31 -1.96
N ALA A 204 5.65 -10.58 -1.14
CA ALA A 204 6.44 -9.54 -0.50
C ALA A 204 7.15 -8.66 -1.54
N ASN A 205 7.72 -9.28 -2.57
CA ASN A 205 8.34 -8.60 -3.71
C ASN A 205 7.40 -7.58 -4.37
N GLU A 206 6.09 -7.86 -4.50
CA GLU A 206 5.14 -6.88 -5.06
C GLU A 206 5.13 -5.55 -4.29
N VAL A 207 5.21 -5.61 -2.96
CA VAL A 207 5.20 -4.43 -2.09
C VAL A 207 6.56 -3.73 -2.09
N PHE A 208 7.64 -4.49 -1.89
CA PHE A 208 9.00 -3.94 -1.83
C PHE A 208 9.48 -3.38 -3.17
N GLU A 209 9.11 -4.00 -4.30
CA GLU A 209 9.43 -3.49 -5.63
C GLU A 209 8.72 -2.16 -5.88
N THR A 210 7.46 -2.03 -5.45
CA THR A 210 6.65 -0.82 -5.70
C THR A 210 7.07 0.36 -4.85
N ASP A 211 7.30 0.13 -3.55
CA ASP A 211 7.48 1.23 -2.59
C ASP A 211 8.95 1.57 -2.33
N VAL A 212 9.85 0.58 -2.45
CA VAL A 212 11.24 0.71 -1.99
C VAL A 212 12.24 0.50 -3.13
N GLY A 213 11.89 -0.33 -4.10
CA GLY A 213 12.77 -0.79 -5.16
C GLY A 213 13.75 -1.86 -4.75
N VAL A 214 13.25 -2.79 -3.93
CA VAL A 214 13.95 -3.99 -3.52
C VAL A 214 13.27 -5.21 -4.13
N HIS A 215 14.08 -6.14 -4.64
CA HIS A 215 13.65 -7.46 -5.09
C HIS A 215 14.41 -8.54 -4.31
N PHE A 216 13.70 -9.58 -3.87
CA PHE A 216 14.28 -10.75 -3.22
C PHE A 216 14.24 -11.97 -4.15
N THR A 217 15.41 -12.57 -4.34
CA THR A 217 15.57 -13.88 -4.97
C THR A 217 16.01 -14.87 -3.91
N LEU A 218 15.36 -16.03 -3.82
CA LEU A 218 15.80 -17.08 -2.90
C LEU A 218 17.23 -17.54 -3.23
N VAL A 219 17.99 -17.99 -2.24
CA VAL A 219 19.31 -18.58 -2.48
C VAL A 219 19.21 -19.91 -3.23
N ASP A 220 20.24 -20.23 -4.02
CA ASP A 220 20.27 -21.44 -4.84
C ASP A 220 20.00 -22.71 -4.04
N ASP A 221 20.47 -22.79 -2.79
CA ASP A 221 20.42 -23.96 -1.90
C ASP A 221 19.32 -23.88 -0.82
N ASN A 222 18.26 -23.08 -1.03
CA ASN A 222 17.24 -22.82 -0.01
C ASN A 222 16.48 -24.08 0.44
N ASP A 223 16.37 -25.10 -0.40
CA ASP A 223 15.78 -26.40 -0.07
C ASP A 223 16.45 -27.08 1.14
N ARG A 224 17.74 -26.79 1.38
CA ARG A 224 18.50 -27.32 2.51
C ARG A 224 18.13 -26.67 3.85
N LEU A 225 17.43 -25.54 3.82
CA LEU A 225 16.94 -24.83 5.01
C LEU A 225 15.51 -25.24 5.42
N ILE A 226 14.88 -26.15 4.68
CA ILE A 226 13.54 -26.65 4.96
C ILE A 226 13.61 -27.85 5.92
N LEU A 227 13.28 -27.62 7.18
CA LEU A 227 13.36 -28.67 8.21
C LEU A 227 12.09 -29.52 8.19
N THR A 228 12.23 -30.83 8.00
CA THR A 228 11.10 -31.78 7.97
C THR A 228 11.02 -32.68 9.20
N ARG A 229 12.10 -32.75 10.00
CA ARG A 229 12.21 -33.66 11.15
C ARG A 229 12.39 -32.89 12.44
N SER A 230 11.46 -33.07 13.38
CA SER A 230 11.51 -32.44 14.71
C SER A 230 12.78 -32.76 15.49
N ALA A 231 13.32 -33.98 15.36
CA ALA A 231 14.56 -34.37 16.05
C ALA A 231 15.81 -33.58 15.63
N ARG A 232 15.76 -32.88 14.48
CA ARG A 232 16.86 -32.04 13.95
C ARG A 232 16.50 -30.57 13.91
N ASP A 233 15.39 -30.18 14.52
CA ASP A 233 14.87 -28.83 14.46
C ASP A 233 15.37 -28.00 15.65
N PRO A 234 16.30 -27.05 15.44
CA PRO A 234 16.81 -26.21 16.51
C PRO A 234 15.78 -25.19 17.00
N PHE A 235 14.77 -24.83 16.19
CA PHE A 235 13.74 -23.84 16.56
C PHE A 235 12.78 -24.37 17.64
N LEU A 236 12.73 -25.68 17.89
CA LEU A 236 11.90 -26.25 18.96
C LEU A 236 12.43 -25.97 20.37
N ARG A 237 13.68 -25.50 20.51
CA ARG A 237 14.36 -25.33 21.80
C ARG A 237 15.17 -24.04 21.91
N GLY A 238 15.55 -23.44 20.78
CA GLY A 238 16.31 -22.20 20.73
C GLY A 238 15.41 -20.97 20.57
N ASP A 239 15.96 -19.82 20.95
CA ASP A 239 15.40 -18.52 20.56
C ASP A 239 15.44 -18.40 19.03
N PRO A 240 14.31 -18.09 18.35
CA PRO A 240 14.24 -17.98 16.90
C PRO A 240 15.33 -17.12 16.24
N VAL A 241 15.64 -15.95 16.80
CA VAL A 241 16.54 -14.95 16.19
C VAL A 241 17.99 -15.47 16.04
N PRO A 242 18.69 -15.88 17.12
CA PRO A 242 20.02 -16.47 17.00
C PRO A 242 19.99 -17.84 16.31
N THR A 243 18.91 -18.61 16.47
CA THR A 243 18.77 -19.92 15.80
C THR A 243 18.75 -19.79 14.28
N ALA A 244 18.01 -18.81 13.75
CA ALA A 244 17.97 -18.52 12.32
C ALA A 244 19.38 -18.17 11.80
N SER A 245 20.07 -17.26 12.51
CA SER A 245 21.43 -16.85 12.16
C SER A 245 22.41 -18.03 12.09
N HIS A 246 22.47 -18.86 13.13
CA HIS A 246 23.40 -20.00 13.17
C HIS A 246 23.08 -21.06 12.12
N LEU A 247 21.79 -21.34 11.91
CA LEU A 247 21.36 -22.35 10.93
C LEU A 247 21.71 -21.91 9.51
N ILE A 248 21.33 -20.70 9.13
CA ILE A 248 21.54 -20.16 7.78
C ILE A 248 23.04 -20.04 7.50
N GLU A 249 23.80 -19.50 8.44
CA GLU A 249 25.26 -19.37 8.31
C GLU A 249 25.94 -20.73 8.14
N ARG A 250 25.53 -21.74 8.91
CA ARG A 250 26.11 -23.10 8.82
C ARG A 250 25.77 -23.81 7.52
N VAL A 251 24.56 -23.63 6.99
CA VAL A 251 24.05 -24.40 5.84
C VAL A 251 24.39 -23.73 4.52
N ILE A 252 24.21 -22.41 4.43
CA ILE A 252 24.39 -21.61 3.21
C ILE A 252 25.78 -20.96 3.18
N GLY A 253 26.28 -20.49 4.33
CA GLY A 253 27.55 -19.77 4.46
C GLY A 253 27.42 -18.28 4.14
N ARG A 254 28.06 -17.41 4.93
CA ARG A 254 27.94 -15.93 4.86
C ARG A 254 28.01 -15.33 3.46
N ALA A 255 28.85 -15.85 2.58
CA ALA A 255 29.08 -15.25 1.26
C ALA A 255 27.92 -15.50 0.28
N ASN A 256 27.03 -16.45 0.60
CA ASN A 256 26.04 -16.99 -0.33
C ASN A 256 24.62 -16.44 -0.09
N TYR A 257 24.46 -15.49 0.82
CA TYR A 257 23.20 -14.80 1.08
C TYR A 257 23.44 -13.37 1.58
N ASP A 258 22.44 -12.53 1.37
CA ASP A 258 22.50 -11.10 1.67
C ASP A 258 21.59 -10.73 2.85
N ILE A 259 20.45 -11.44 2.95
CA ILE A 259 19.50 -11.38 4.06
C ILE A 259 19.08 -12.82 4.40
N GLY A 260 18.97 -13.13 5.68
CA GLY A 260 18.43 -14.39 6.18
C GLY A 260 17.18 -14.17 7.02
N HIS A 261 16.27 -15.14 6.99
CA HIS A 261 14.98 -15.07 7.66
C HIS A 261 14.47 -16.47 8.01
N ALA A 262 13.78 -16.64 9.13
CA ALA A 262 13.10 -17.89 9.47
C ALA A 262 11.57 -17.74 9.41
N LEU A 263 10.88 -18.74 8.86
CA LEU A 263 9.43 -18.87 8.92
C LEU A 263 9.02 -19.96 9.92
N LEU A 264 8.24 -19.56 10.93
CA LEU A 264 7.83 -20.39 12.05
C LEU A 264 6.30 -20.49 12.14
N ASP A 265 5.81 -21.41 12.97
CA ASP A 265 4.37 -21.63 13.16
C ASP A 265 3.77 -20.89 14.36
N ASP A 266 4.50 -19.88 14.84
CA ASP A 266 4.13 -18.94 15.89
C ASP A 266 3.69 -17.62 15.25
N ALA A 267 2.58 -17.03 15.73
CA ALA A 267 2.09 -15.77 15.20
C ALA A 267 2.94 -14.58 15.67
N GLY A 268 3.50 -13.84 14.72
CA GLY A 268 4.31 -12.64 14.97
C GLY A 268 5.61 -12.65 14.19
N GLY A 269 6.61 -11.94 14.71
CA GLY A 269 7.93 -11.90 14.13
C GLY A 269 8.83 -10.87 14.79
N GLU A 270 10.13 -11.01 14.58
CA GLU A 270 11.15 -10.19 15.24
C GLU A 270 12.38 -10.05 14.35
N SER A 271 12.98 -8.86 14.39
CA SER A 271 14.35 -8.59 13.95
C SER A 271 14.81 -7.26 14.55
N GLU A 272 16.11 -7.05 14.67
CA GLU A 272 16.64 -5.69 14.88
C GLU A 272 16.41 -4.81 13.64
N VAL A 273 16.45 -3.50 13.85
CA VAL A 273 16.30 -2.54 12.74
C VAL A 273 17.65 -2.33 12.05
N GLY A 274 17.70 -2.58 10.74
CA GLY A 274 18.89 -2.36 9.91
C GLY A 274 19.94 -3.48 10.03
N THR A 275 19.54 -4.70 9.69
CA THR A 275 20.42 -5.89 9.74
C THR A 275 20.88 -6.37 8.36
N SER A 276 20.25 -5.94 7.26
CA SER A 276 20.66 -6.38 5.92
C SER A 276 22.12 -6.07 5.62
N CYS A 277 22.81 -7.01 4.96
CA CYS A 277 24.25 -6.95 4.69
C CYS A 277 25.19 -6.87 5.91
N VAL A 278 24.70 -7.05 7.13
CA VAL A 278 25.54 -7.05 8.35
C VAL A 278 25.98 -8.48 8.68
N ASP A 279 27.27 -8.76 8.47
CA ASP A 279 27.88 -10.03 8.91
C ASP A 279 28.17 -10.01 10.41
N ALA A 280 28.11 -11.18 11.05
CA ALA A 280 28.39 -11.30 12.47
C ALA A 280 29.87 -11.03 12.72
N THR A 281 30.17 -10.12 13.65
CA THR A 281 31.54 -9.90 14.14
C THR A 281 31.58 -10.19 15.63
N THR A 282 32.74 -10.60 16.14
CA THR A 282 32.93 -10.85 17.59
C THR A 282 32.68 -9.63 18.48
N ARG A 283 32.51 -8.44 17.89
CA ARG A 283 32.23 -7.17 18.57
C ARG A 283 30.78 -6.71 18.46
N GLN A 284 29.94 -7.37 17.65
CA GLN A 284 28.53 -7.04 17.55
C GLN A 284 27.68 -8.14 18.19
N PRO A 285 26.61 -7.78 18.92
CA PRO A 285 25.68 -8.75 19.43
C PRO A 285 25.02 -9.50 18.25
N GLU A 286 24.85 -10.82 18.38
CA GLU A 286 24.17 -11.66 17.38
C GLU A 286 22.83 -11.11 16.82
N PRO A 287 21.99 -10.37 17.57
CA PRO A 287 20.77 -9.76 17.02
C PRO A 287 20.97 -8.77 15.85
N ASP A 288 22.16 -8.18 15.66
CA ASP A 288 22.44 -7.27 14.54
C ASP A 288 22.74 -8.01 13.21
N HIS A 289 22.74 -9.33 13.21
CA HIS A 289 23.16 -10.15 12.08
C HIS A 289 22.14 -10.15 10.94
N LYS A 290 22.61 -10.21 9.68
CA LYS A 290 21.75 -10.22 8.49
C LYS A 290 20.78 -11.40 8.39
N ALA A 291 20.95 -12.44 9.21
CA ALA A 291 20.03 -13.57 9.36
C ALA A 291 19.27 -13.61 10.71
N ALA A 292 19.40 -12.58 11.54
CA ALA A 292 18.75 -12.47 12.85
C ALA A 292 17.30 -11.96 12.69
N ALA A 293 16.46 -12.80 12.07
CA ALA A 293 15.06 -12.47 11.86
C ALA A 293 14.18 -13.72 11.76
N TRP A 294 12.95 -13.58 12.23
CA TRP A 294 11.90 -14.55 11.99
C TRP A 294 10.53 -13.89 11.86
N SER A 295 9.61 -14.56 11.18
CA SER A 295 8.18 -14.26 11.20
C SER A 295 7.37 -15.54 11.07
N GLY A 296 6.08 -15.48 11.39
CA GLY A 296 5.25 -16.67 11.36
C GLY A 296 3.78 -16.42 11.60
N ASP A 297 2.99 -17.45 11.31
CA ASP A 297 1.58 -17.52 11.67
C ASP A 297 1.23 -18.97 12.00
N ASP A 298 0.22 -19.17 12.84
CA ASP A 298 -0.22 -20.50 13.25
C ASP A 298 -0.89 -21.29 12.12
N ALA A 299 -1.37 -20.61 11.08
CA ALA A 299 -1.92 -21.18 9.85
C ALA A 299 -1.22 -20.62 8.60
N PRO A 300 0.06 -20.95 8.34
CA PRO A 300 0.87 -20.24 7.35
C PRO A 300 0.33 -20.35 5.91
N ALA A 301 -0.36 -21.45 5.58
CA ALA A 301 -0.94 -21.66 4.26
C ALA A 301 -2.15 -20.74 4.02
N GLY A 302 -1.94 -19.65 3.28
CA GLY A 302 -3.00 -18.74 2.87
C GLY A 302 -3.34 -17.64 3.89
N SER A 303 -2.65 -17.57 5.02
CA SER A 303 -2.88 -16.53 6.03
C SER A 303 -2.47 -15.14 5.51
N PRO A 304 -3.39 -14.15 5.53
CA PRO A 304 -3.04 -12.76 5.28
C PRO A 304 -1.98 -12.23 6.27
N ARG A 305 -2.08 -12.63 7.54
CA ARG A 305 -1.18 -12.18 8.62
C ARG A 305 0.25 -12.66 8.42
N ALA A 306 0.45 -13.87 7.87
CA ALA A 306 1.80 -14.37 7.57
C ALA A 306 2.57 -13.43 6.64
N LEU A 307 1.90 -12.88 5.62
CA LEU A 307 2.50 -11.89 4.74
C LEU A 307 2.72 -10.57 5.46
N ASP A 308 1.76 -10.10 6.26
CA ASP A 308 1.88 -8.84 6.99
C ASP A 308 3.07 -8.85 7.96
N PHE A 309 3.27 -9.95 8.72
CA PHE A 309 4.44 -10.10 9.59
C PHE A 309 5.74 -10.18 8.80
N MET A 310 5.77 -10.89 7.67
CA MET A 310 6.96 -10.97 6.83
C MET A 310 7.33 -9.59 6.26
N LEU A 311 6.35 -8.81 5.78
CA LEU A 311 6.57 -7.44 5.30
C LEU A 311 7.12 -6.54 6.42
N HIS A 312 6.54 -6.62 7.61
CA HIS A 312 6.99 -5.86 8.78
C HIS A 312 8.43 -6.18 9.15
N VAL A 313 8.77 -7.46 9.29
CA VAL A 313 10.10 -7.88 9.72
C VAL A 313 11.15 -7.62 8.64
N LEU A 314 10.86 -7.87 7.36
CA LEU A 314 11.77 -7.48 6.26
C LEU A 314 11.97 -5.96 6.19
N GLY A 315 10.92 -5.17 6.46
CA GLY A 315 11.03 -3.71 6.56
C GLY A 315 11.98 -3.29 7.69
N ARG A 316 11.93 -3.97 8.84
CA ARG A 316 12.90 -3.78 9.94
C ARG A 316 14.32 -4.16 9.51
N GLN A 317 14.51 -5.32 8.87
CA GLN A 317 15.82 -5.74 8.35
C GLN A 317 16.41 -4.71 7.36
N LEU A 318 15.54 -4.02 6.60
CA LEU A 318 15.87 -2.94 5.68
C LEU A 318 15.90 -1.54 6.33
N GLY A 319 15.86 -1.44 7.66
CA GLY A 319 16.14 -0.20 8.39
C GLY A 319 14.93 0.68 8.73
N ALA A 320 13.70 0.24 8.45
CA ALA A 320 12.51 0.95 8.90
C ALA A 320 12.16 0.60 10.35
N TRP A 321 11.99 1.62 11.19
CA TRP A 321 11.36 1.47 12.49
C TRP A 321 9.84 1.25 12.35
N PRO A 322 9.21 0.54 13.30
CA PRO A 322 7.75 0.52 13.42
C PRO A 322 7.18 1.94 13.50
N THR A 323 5.95 2.13 13.05
CA THR A 323 5.33 3.46 12.87
C THR A 323 4.16 3.74 13.80
N ALA A 324 3.64 2.73 14.49
CA ALA A 324 2.45 2.88 15.31
C ALA A 324 2.76 3.59 16.64
N ALA A 325 1.97 4.60 16.98
CA ALA A 325 2.07 5.32 18.25
C ALA A 325 1.35 4.63 19.41
N GLY A 326 0.43 3.71 19.12
CA GLY A 326 -0.54 3.22 20.09
C GLY A 326 -0.40 1.78 20.54
N CYS A 327 0.71 1.12 20.19
CA CYS A 327 0.97 -0.27 20.57
C CYS A 327 2.31 -0.40 21.29
N GLN A 328 2.89 -1.60 21.28
CA GLN A 328 4.07 -2.00 22.07
C GLN A 328 5.23 -0.99 22.07
N ASP A 329 6.13 -1.11 23.05
CA ASP A 329 7.20 -0.15 23.38
C ASP A 329 8.36 -0.05 22.36
N ASP A 330 8.23 -0.69 21.20
CA ASP A 330 9.30 -0.85 20.22
C ASP A 330 9.34 0.26 19.15
N THR A 331 8.31 1.11 19.07
CA THR A 331 8.33 2.33 18.23
C THR A 331 9.02 3.47 18.97
N LEU A 332 9.99 4.14 18.35
CA LEU A 332 10.59 5.37 18.88
C LEU A 332 9.64 6.57 18.70
N ASP A 333 9.65 7.53 19.63
CA ASP A 333 8.73 8.68 19.61
C ASP A 333 8.86 9.52 18.31
N ASP A 334 10.06 9.64 17.75
CA ASP A 334 10.31 10.36 16.48
C ASP A 334 9.97 9.53 15.22
N ARG A 335 9.55 8.28 15.40
CA ARG A 335 9.15 7.35 14.33
C ARG A 335 7.67 6.96 14.42
N ALA A 336 7.02 7.25 15.55
CA ALA A 336 5.59 7.09 15.76
C ALA A 336 4.82 8.12 14.92
N VAL A 337 4.46 7.76 13.69
CA VAL A 337 3.77 8.62 12.71
C VAL A 337 2.38 8.12 12.33
N GLU A 338 1.99 6.94 12.80
CA GLU A 338 0.64 6.40 12.59
C GLU A 338 -0.14 6.32 13.92
N PRO A 339 -1.43 6.73 13.95
CA PRO A 339 -2.21 6.69 15.16
C PRO A 339 -2.56 5.24 15.55
N GLY A 340 -2.82 4.99 16.84
CA GLY A 340 -3.25 3.66 17.30
C GLY A 340 -2.29 2.55 16.88
N SER A 341 -2.82 1.46 16.33
CA SER A 341 -2.06 0.34 15.78
C SER A 341 -1.35 0.64 14.47
N GLY A 342 -1.58 1.80 13.87
CA GLY A 342 -1.24 2.02 12.49
C GLY A 342 -2.04 1.13 11.52
N SER A 343 -1.85 1.44 10.26
CA SER A 343 -2.56 0.91 9.09
C SER A 343 -1.61 0.33 8.05
N THR A 344 -0.37 0.81 7.96
CA THR A 344 0.62 0.34 6.96
C THR A 344 1.39 -0.89 7.42
N ALA A 345 2.23 -1.45 6.54
CA ALA A 345 3.02 -2.64 6.81
C ALA A 345 4.02 -2.52 7.98
N MET A 346 4.47 -1.29 8.33
CA MET A 346 5.31 -1.05 9.52
C MET A 346 4.49 -0.71 10.77
N GLY A 347 3.17 -0.68 10.67
CA GLY A 347 2.27 -0.66 11.81
C GLY A 347 2.17 -2.02 12.50
N TYR A 348 1.24 -2.12 13.43
CA TYR A 348 0.88 -3.30 14.21
C TYR A 348 -0.57 -3.73 13.99
N ALA A 349 -1.18 -3.39 12.85
CA ALA A 349 -2.56 -3.75 12.52
C ALA A 349 -2.86 -5.26 12.66
N SER A 350 -1.91 -6.11 12.24
CA SER A 350 -2.02 -7.57 12.30
C SER A 350 -1.52 -8.16 13.63
N ALA A 351 -1.04 -7.32 14.54
CA ALA A 351 -0.52 -7.70 15.85
C ALA A 351 -1.49 -7.32 16.98
N THR A 352 -1.28 -7.89 18.17
CA THR A 352 -2.15 -7.62 19.32
C THR A 352 -1.85 -6.24 19.92
N CYS A 353 -2.66 -5.26 19.56
CA CYS A 353 -2.78 -3.97 20.26
C CYS A 353 -3.94 -4.01 21.27
N ARG A 354 -4.01 -3.03 22.18
CA ARG A 354 -5.21 -2.82 23.00
C ARG A 354 -6.41 -2.54 22.07
N ALA A 355 -7.60 -3.03 22.41
CA ALA A 355 -8.77 -2.93 21.55
C ALA A 355 -9.10 -1.48 21.15
N GLU A 356 -8.84 -0.52 22.04
CA GLU A 356 -9.08 0.90 21.80
C GLU A 356 -8.05 1.54 20.85
N ALA A 357 -6.88 0.91 20.68
CA ALA A 357 -5.82 1.35 19.78
C ALA A 357 -5.89 0.67 18.40
N THR A 358 -6.60 -0.46 18.27
CA THR A 358 -6.68 -1.21 17.01
C THR A 358 -7.46 -0.43 15.94
N LEU A 359 -6.78 -0.05 14.86
CA LEU A 359 -7.36 0.69 13.73
C LEU A 359 -8.00 -0.20 12.66
N GLN A 360 -7.46 -1.40 12.46
CA GLN A 360 -7.87 -2.43 11.51
C GLN A 360 -7.22 -3.76 11.90
N ASN A 361 -7.73 -4.88 11.38
CA ASN A 361 -7.29 -6.23 11.76
C ASN A 361 -6.10 -6.76 10.93
N HIS A 362 -5.81 -6.14 9.79
CA HIS A 362 -4.75 -6.55 8.87
C HIS A 362 -4.07 -5.31 8.31
N ALA A 363 -2.75 -5.33 8.16
CA ALA A 363 -2.04 -4.21 7.55
C ALA A 363 -2.44 -4.05 6.08
N ASP A 364 -2.57 -2.81 5.64
CA ASP A 364 -2.59 -2.52 4.22
C ASP A 364 -1.18 -2.69 3.66
N ARG A 365 -1.08 -3.40 2.53
CA ARG A 365 0.20 -3.87 1.97
C ARG A 365 0.93 -2.79 1.15
N TYR A 366 1.30 -1.73 1.85
CA TYR A 366 2.19 -0.66 1.40
C TYR A 366 2.91 -0.08 2.63
N PHE A 367 3.95 0.72 2.39
CA PHE A 367 4.73 1.34 3.43
C PHE A 367 4.36 2.82 3.59
N HIS A 368 4.31 3.28 4.84
CA HIS A 368 4.20 4.70 5.15
C HIS A 368 5.38 5.48 4.55
N ALA A 369 5.17 6.72 4.13
CA ALA A 369 6.24 7.53 3.52
C ALA A 369 7.48 7.71 4.42
N ALA A 370 7.30 7.67 5.74
CA ALA A 370 8.41 7.66 6.71
C ALA A 370 9.24 6.36 6.64
N SER A 371 8.60 5.22 6.44
CA SER A 371 9.25 3.91 6.32
C SER A 371 10.00 3.78 4.99
N ILE A 372 9.40 4.28 3.90
CA ILE A 372 10.05 4.35 2.58
C ILE A 372 11.35 5.16 2.67
N ALA A 373 11.30 6.35 3.27
CA ALA A 373 12.47 7.20 3.43
C ALA A 373 13.57 6.52 4.27
N GLN A 374 13.21 5.89 5.39
CA GLN A 374 14.18 5.17 6.23
C GLN A 374 14.85 4.02 5.49
N MET A 375 14.10 3.22 4.72
CA MET A 375 14.68 2.13 3.94
C MET A 375 15.58 2.66 2.82
N HIS A 376 15.19 3.74 2.13
CA HIS A 376 16.05 4.36 1.12
C HIS A 376 17.37 4.89 1.71
N ASP A 377 17.32 5.54 2.88
CA ASP A 377 18.52 5.99 3.59
C ASP A 377 19.40 4.81 4.02
N TRP A 378 18.81 3.71 4.51
CA TRP A 378 19.55 2.50 4.88
C TRP A 378 20.20 1.82 3.68
N LEU A 379 19.48 1.66 2.57
CA LEU A 379 19.99 1.08 1.32
C LEU A 379 21.14 1.90 0.71
N ALA A 380 21.08 3.23 0.84
CA ALA A 380 22.16 4.13 0.43
C ALA A 380 23.42 4.04 1.33
N SER A 381 23.34 3.34 2.46
CA SER A 381 24.42 3.13 3.42
C SER A 381 25.02 1.71 3.32
N ARG A 382 25.55 1.18 4.43
CA ARG A 382 26.02 -0.21 4.53
C ARG A 382 24.92 -1.25 4.28
N GLY A 383 23.66 -0.88 4.51
CA GLY A 383 22.49 -1.75 4.38
C GLY A 383 22.22 -2.31 2.99
N GLY A 384 22.69 -1.61 1.95
CA GLY A 384 22.60 -2.04 0.55
C GLY A 384 23.95 -2.39 -0.07
N ALA A 385 24.98 -2.68 0.73
CA ALA A 385 26.34 -2.91 0.23
C ALA A 385 26.54 -4.27 -0.44
N CYS A 386 25.78 -5.28 -0.02
CA CYS A 386 25.85 -6.65 -0.54
C CYS A 386 24.87 -6.92 -1.70
N ALA A 387 23.85 -6.08 -1.85
CA ALA A 387 22.86 -6.21 -2.91
C ALA A 387 23.47 -5.95 -4.30
N THR A 388 22.99 -6.68 -5.30
CA THR A 388 23.23 -6.32 -6.69
C THR A 388 22.41 -5.08 -7.02
N ARG A 389 23.05 -4.09 -7.65
CA ARG A 389 22.40 -2.82 -7.99
C ARG A 389 22.14 -2.76 -9.47
N ARG A 390 20.92 -2.41 -9.86
CA ARG A 390 20.54 -2.19 -11.26
C ARG A 390 19.92 -0.81 -11.42
N LEU A 391 20.21 -0.16 -12.55
CA LEU A 391 19.51 1.06 -12.93
C LEU A 391 18.16 0.66 -13.51
N SER A 392 17.09 1.31 -13.06
CA SER A 392 15.81 1.15 -13.73
C SER A 392 15.79 1.87 -15.06
N ALA A 393 15.03 1.30 -15.99
CA ALA A 393 14.82 1.87 -17.31
C ALA A 393 13.82 3.04 -17.32
N SER A 394 13.03 3.22 -16.26
CA SER A 394 11.99 4.25 -16.18
C SER A 394 12.41 5.41 -15.27
N PRO A 395 12.16 6.67 -15.66
CA PRO A 395 12.30 7.79 -14.73
C PRO A 395 11.24 7.70 -13.63
N ALA A 396 11.58 8.19 -12.44
CA ALA A 396 10.60 8.35 -11.36
C ALA A 396 9.51 9.37 -11.74
N PRO A 397 8.30 9.26 -11.16
CA PRO A 397 7.27 10.29 -11.32
C PRO A 397 7.80 11.66 -10.93
N TRP A 398 7.34 12.69 -11.65
CA TRP A 398 7.70 14.07 -11.39
C TRP A 398 6.51 14.82 -10.81
N ILE A 399 6.70 15.38 -9.61
CA ILE A 399 5.76 16.25 -8.92
C ILE A 399 6.25 17.69 -9.12
N ASP A 400 5.44 18.57 -9.72
CA ASP A 400 5.80 19.99 -9.81
C ASP A 400 5.82 20.61 -8.39
N PRO A 401 6.98 21.03 -7.87
CA PRO A 401 7.10 21.54 -6.51
C PRO A 401 6.28 22.81 -6.26
N ARG A 402 5.87 23.53 -7.32
CA ARG A 402 5.03 24.73 -7.19
C ARG A 402 3.63 24.42 -6.65
N GLN A 403 3.12 23.21 -6.90
CA GLN A 403 1.80 22.78 -6.39
C GLN A 403 1.74 22.77 -4.85
N LEU A 404 2.88 22.55 -4.18
CA LEU A 404 2.99 22.38 -2.73
C LEU A 404 3.87 23.46 -2.07
N GLY A 405 4.20 24.52 -2.81
CA GLY A 405 5.08 25.58 -2.35
C GLY A 405 4.43 26.55 -1.35
N GLU A 406 3.11 26.68 -1.39
CA GLU A 406 2.35 27.49 -0.44
C GLU A 406 1.95 26.69 0.80
N VAL A 407 2.00 27.35 1.96
CA VAL A 407 1.50 26.77 3.22
C VAL A 407 0.07 27.29 3.44
N PRO A 408 -0.98 26.51 3.09
CA PRO A 408 -2.36 26.91 3.33
C PRO A 408 -2.64 27.16 4.81
N VAL A 409 -3.52 28.13 5.06
CA VAL A 409 -4.02 28.48 6.39
C VAL A 409 -5.47 28.07 6.45
N ILE A 410 -5.81 27.18 7.39
CA ILE A 410 -7.17 26.65 7.55
C ILE A 410 -7.68 26.90 8.98
N PRO A 411 -9.01 27.05 9.18
CA PRO A 411 -9.60 27.06 10.50
C PRO A 411 -9.49 25.68 11.18
N ALA A 412 -9.37 25.66 12.50
CA ALA A 412 -9.54 24.46 13.31
C ALA A 412 -10.96 23.88 13.17
N ARG A 413 -11.14 22.60 13.54
CA ARG A 413 -12.43 21.88 13.56
C ARG A 413 -13.16 21.86 12.20
N THR A 414 -12.43 22.07 11.12
CA THR A 414 -12.99 22.22 9.77
C THR A 414 -12.33 21.23 8.79
N PRO A 415 -13.12 20.48 8.00
CA PRO A 415 -12.60 19.61 6.95
C PRO A 415 -11.73 20.34 5.93
N PHE A 416 -10.73 19.64 5.39
CA PHE A 416 -9.88 20.15 4.32
C PHE A 416 -9.46 19.05 3.34
N ALA A 417 -8.95 19.45 2.18
CA ALA A 417 -8.44 18.53 1.16
C ALA A 417 -7.06 18.95 0.67
N LEU A 418 -6.12 18.00 0.57
CA LEU A 418 -4.84 18.22 -0.09
C LEU A 418 -4.88 17.60 -1.48
N GLU A 419 -4.30 18.29 -2.45
CA GLU A 419 -4.34 17.91 -3.85
C GLU A 419 -3.04 18.29 -4.55
N ALA A 420 -2.49 17.34 -5.29
CA ALA A 420 -1.44 17.59 -6.27
C ALA A 420 -1.43 16.48 -7.31
N THR A 421 -0.85 16.77 -8.47
CA THR A 421 -0.73 15.85 -9.59
C THR A 421 0.75 15.62 -9.92
N ALA A 422 1.03 14.49 -10.56
CA ALA A 422 2.36 14.15 -11.03
C ALA A 422 2.30 13.67 -12.49
N THR A 423 3.44 13.76 -13.17
CA THR A 423 3.63 13.18 -14.51
C THR A 423 4.50 11.94 -14.40
N GLY A 424 4.07 10.84 -15.01
CA GLY A 424 4.82 9.58 -15.07
C GLY A 424 5.36 9.28 -16.46
N ALA A 425 6.16 8.21 -16.57
CA ALA A 425 6.56 7.68 -17.87
C ALA A 425 5.33 7.16 -18.66
N PRO A 426 5.38 7.14 -20.00
CA PRO A 426 4.26 6.65 -20.82
C PRO A 426 3.83 5.23 -20.44
N GLY A 427 2.52 5.00 -20.36
CA GLY A 427 1.93 3.70 -20.00
C GLY A 427 1.93 3.39 -18.50
N ARG A 428 2.54 4.22 -17.65
CA ARG A 428 2.49 4.06 -16.19
C ARG A 428 1.19 4.61 -15.62
N ARG A 429 0.59 3.88 -14.67
CA ARG A 429 -0.58 4.34 -13.92
C ARG A 429 -0.12 4.83 -12.57
N LEU A 430 -0.26 6.13 -12.32
CA LEU A 430 0.17 6.71 -11.06
C LEU A 430 -0.84 6.44 -9.95
N THR A 431 -0.35 6.13 -8.76
CA THR A 431 -1.13 6.14 -7.53
C THR A 431 -0.48 7.05 -6.50
N TYR A 432 -1.31 7.63 -5.64
CA TYR A 432 -0.98 8.72 -4.73
C TYR A 432 -1.36 8.34 -3.30
N THR A 433 -0.52 8.71 -2.36
CA THR A 433 -0.79 8.59 -0.92
C THR A 433 -0.42 9.90 -0.25
N TRP A 434 -1.37 10.49 0.48
CA TRP A 434 -1.15 11.65 1.33
C TRP A 434 -1.08 11.19 2.78
N GLU A 435 0.01 11.47 3.47
CA GLU A 435 0.30 10.97 4.82
C GLU A 435 0.72 12.10 5.75
N GLN A 436 0.22 12.08 6.98
CA GLN A 436 0.73 12.98 8.02
C GLN A 436 2.12 12.50 8.46
N MET A 437 3.05 13.43 8.62
CA MET A 437 4.46 13.16 8.96
C MET A 437 4.81 13.63 10.37
N ASP A 438 3.90 14.31 11.07
CA ASP A 438 4.08 14.66 12.47
C ASP A 438 4.24 13.38 13.30
N ALA A 439 5.29 13.34 14.12
CA ALA A 439 5.47 12.30 15.10
C ALA A 439 4.85 12.72 16.44
N ALA A 440 4.39 11.76 17.25
CA ALA A 440 3.79 12.04 18.55
C ALA A 440 4.58 11.36 19.69
N ASP A 441 4.70 12.06 20.82
CA ASP A 441 5.04 11.41 22.10
C ASP A 441 3.97 10.34 22.35
N ARG A 442 4.40 9.11 22.63
CA ARG A 442 3.56 7.90 22.87
C ARG A 442 2.59 8.04 24.06
N ARG A 443 2.54 9.20 24.71
CA ARG A 443 1.59 9.48 25.80
C ARG A 443 0.16 9.47 25.30
N TRP A 444 -0.64 8.63 25.94
CA TRP A 444 -2.09 8.63 25.79
C TRP A 444 -2.69 9.96 26.22
N GLY A 445 -3.16 10.73 25.23
CA GLY A 445 -3.88 11.99 25.37
C GLY A 445 -4.71 12.25 24.11
N ASP A 446 -5.58 13.27 24.13
CA ASP A 446 -6.35 13.62 22.93
C ASP A 446 -5.44 14.31 21.90
N PRO A 447 -5.13 13.66 20.75
CA PRO A 447 -4.23 14.25 19.76
C PRO A 447 -4.81 15.52 19.12
N ALA A 448 -6.13 15.73 19.23
CA ALA A 448 -6.85 16.87 18.65
C ALA A 448 -6.55 18.20 19.38
N SER A 449 -6.37 18.17 20.71
CA SER A 449 -6.14 19.37 21.55
C SER A 449 -4.66 19.65 21.85
N GLY A 450 -3.85 18.60 22.03
CA GLY A 450 -2.87 18.16 21.04
C GLY A 450 -1.44 18.74 20.90
N SER A 451 -0.47 17.82 20.94
CA SER A 451 0.56 17.56 19.90
C SER A 451 0.40 16.08 19.54
N GLY A 452 0.03 15.72 18.31
CA GLY A 452 -0.37 14.33 18.05
C GLY A 452 -0.73 14.02 16.60
N ILE A 453 -0.77 12.71 16.29
CA ILE A 453 -1.13 12.21 14.98
C ILE A 453 -2.66 12.22 14.85
N LEU A 454 -3.15 12.93 13.84
CA LEU A 454 -4.57 13.17 13.62
C LEU A 454 -5.15 12.25 12.55
N PHE A 455 -4.35 11.87 11.56
CA PHE A 455 -4.82 11.19 10.36
C PHE A 455 -4.01 9.93 10.10
N ARG A 456 -4.71 8.79 10.06
CA ARG A 456 -4.18 7.49 9.61
C ARG A 456 -3.83 7.55 8.13
N SER A 457 -3.07 6.56 7.67
CA SER A 457 -2.84 6.38 6.24
C SER A 457 -3.95 5.55 5.59
N PHE A 458 -4.09 5.70 4.27
CA PHE A 458 -4.98 4.88 3.44
C PHE A 458 -4.24 4.37 2.22
N PRO A 459 -4.65 3.20 1.68
CA PRO A 459 -4.06 2.62 0.50
C PRO A 459 -3.91 3.61 -0.68
N PRO A 460 -2.85 3.45 -1.51
CA PRO A 460 -2.63 4.30 -2.67
C PRO A 460 -3.86 4.37 -3.59
N SER A 461 -4.22 5.58 -4.01
CA SER A 461 -5.39 5.88 -4.84
C SER A 461 -4.96 6.46 -6.19
N PRO A 462 -5.70 6.26 -7.30
CA PRO A 462 -5.43 6.96 -8.56
C PRO A 462 -5.67 8.48 -8.48
N SER A 463 -6.34 8.96 -7.42
CA SER A 463 -6.58 10.39 -7.18
C SER A 463 -5.43 11.01 -6.39
N GLY A 464 -4.86 12.08 -6.93
CA GLY A 464 -3.91 12.96 -6.24
C GLY A 464 -4.52 13.83 -5.14
N ARG A 465 -5.84 13.74 -4.93
CA ARG A 465 -6.61 14.46 -3.91
C ARG A 465 -6.99 13.55 -2.75
N ARG A 466 -6.71 13.97 -1.51
CA ARG A 466 -7.20 13.35 -0.26
C ARG A 466 -7.98 14.36 0.58
N VAL A 467 -9.14 13.93 1.08
CA VAL A 467 -9.99 14.69 2.02
C VAL A 467 -9.71 14.22 3.45
N PHE A 468 -9.69 15.15 4.39
CA PHE A 468 -9.39 14.92 5.80
C PHE A 468 -10.50 15.44 6.72
N PRO A 469 -11.18 14.56 7.49
CA PRO A 469 -11.30 13.10 7.32
C PRO A 469 -11.86 12.67 5.96
N ARG A 470 -11.91 11.37 5.68
CA ARG A 470 -12.52 10.86 4.44
C ARG A 470 -13.95 11.39 4.25
N MET A 471 -14.27 11.75 3.01
CA MET A 471 -15.58 12.30 2.65
C MET A 471 -16.75 11.40 3.08
N ALA A 472 -16.61 10.08 2.96
CA ALA A 472 -17.64 9.13 3.42
C ALA A 472 -17.93 9.24 4.92
N THR A 473 -16.94 9.54 5.75
CA THR A 473 -17.12 9.83 7.18
C THR A 473 -17.82 11.18 7.40
N LEU A 474 -17.45 12.21 6.64
CA LEU A 474 -18.07 13.54 6.73
C LEU A 474 -19.56 13.54 6.35
N LEU A 475 -19.94 12.69 5.39
CA LEU A 475 -21.32 12.53 4.92
C LEU A 475 -22.15 11.56 5.78
N GLY A 476 -21.51 10.84 6.71
CA GLY A 476 -22.16 9.84 7.56
C GLY A 476 -22.39 8.48 6.89
N HIS A 477 -21.80 8.23 5.71
CA HIS A 477 -21.88 6.95 5.00
C HIS A 477 -21.03 5.87 5.68
N GLU A 478 -20.01 6.29 6.42
CA GLU A 478 -19.16 5.43 7.22
C GLU A 478 -19.10 5.93 8.66
N ARG A 479 -18.94 5.00 9.61
CA ARG A 479 -18.68 5.37 11.00
C ARG A 479 -17.38 6.20 11.07
N PRO A 480 -17.26 7.15 12.02
CA PRO A 480 -16.01 7.84 12.26
C PRO A 480 -14.84 6.86 12.31
N THR A 481 -13.95 6.97 11.33
CA THR A 481 -12.83 6.04 11.19
C THR A 481 -11.85 6.32 12.34
N ALA A 482 -11.53 5.30 13.13
CA ALA A 482 -10.50 5.43 14.16
C ALA A 482 -9.21 5.94 13.52
N GLY A 483 -8.57 6.93 14.14
CA GLY A 483 -7.37 7.57 13.60
C GLY A 483 -7.63 8.68 12.56
N GLU A 484 -8.85 9.18 12.40
CA GLU A 484 -9.10 10.46 11.69
C GLU A 484 -9.79 11.47 12.61
N ARG A 485 -9.07 12.52 13.02
CA ARG A 485 -9.59 13.63 13.84
C ARG A 485 -9.23 14.96 13.23
N LEU A 486 -10.17 15.91 13.28
CA LEU A 486 -9.88 17.29 12.92
C LEU A 486 -9.01 17.95 14.01
N PRO A 487 -8.08 18.84 13.64
CA PRO A 487 -7.31 19.60 14.62
C PRO A 487 -8.25 20.56 15.39
N GLU A 488 -8.17 20.59 16.72
CA GLU A 488 -9.00 21.50 17.54
C GLU A 488 -8.25 22.78 17.94
N THR A 489 -6.93 22.75 17.98
CA THR A 489 -6.09 23.88 18.37
C THR A 489 -5.20 24.37 17.22
N SER A 490 -4.68 25.60 17.34
CA SER A 490 -3.71 26.14 16.38
C SER A 490 -2.44 25.31 16.35
N ARG A 491 -2.02 24.88 15.15
CA ARG A 491 -0.83 24.04 14.94
C ARG A 491 -0.36 24.08 13.49
N THR A 492 0.84 23.58 13.24
CA THR A 492 1.27 23.22 11.89
C THR A 492 1.20 21.71 11.79
N LEU A 493 0.68 21.22 10.66
CA LEU A 493 0.67 19.80 10.31
C LEU A 493 1.64 19.60 9.15
N ASP A 494 2.56 18.65 9.29
CA ASP A 494 3.45 18.22 8.23
C ASP A 494 2.82 17.04 7.47
N PHE A 495 2.78 17.12 6.15
CA PHE A 495 2.27 16.07 5.27
C PHE A 495 3.31 15.69 4.22
N ARG A 496 3.23 14.46 3.73
CA ARG A 496 3.98 13.99 2.55
C ARG A 496 3.03 13.38 1.54
N LEU A 497 3.22 13.77 0.28
CA LEU A 497 2.69 13.07 -0.87
C LEU A 497 3.71 12.05 -1.36
N THR A 498 3.29 10.79 -1.50
CA THR A 498 4.05 9.72 -2.16
C THR A 498 3.34 9.34 -3.46
N VAL A 499 4.06 9.36 -4.58
CA VAL A 499 3.55 8.97 -5.91
C VAL A 499 4.30 7.76 -6.42
N ARG A 500 3.56 6.69 -6.74
CA ARG A 500 4.06 5.43 -7.28
C ARG A 500 3.63 5.31 -8.74
N ASP A 501 4.50 4.81 -9.60
CA ASP A 501 4.15 4.59 -11.01
C ASP A 501 3.63 3.18 -11.33
N ASN A 502 3.69 2.28 -10.34
CA ASN A 502 3.24 0.89 -10.40
C ASN A 502 3.84 0.09 -11.58
N GLY A 503 5.06 0.41 -12.00
CA GLY A 503 5.73 -0.22 -13.15
C GLY A 503 6.29 -1.62 -12.93
N GLY A 504 5.76 -2.40 -11.98
CA GLY A 504 6.26 -3.74 -11.67
C GLY A 504 7.73 -3.76 -11.20
N ASP A 505 8.58 -4.54 -11.87
CA ASP A 505 10.00 -4.65 -11.46
C ASP A 505 10.80 -3.35 -11.65
N ASP A 506 10.32 -2.50 -12.55
CA ASP A 506 10.85 -1.18 -12.88
C ASP A 506 10.02 -0.06 -12.23
N ALA A 507 9.26 -0.38 -11.18
CA ALA A 507 8.46 0.60 -10.47
C ALA A 507 9.34 1.70 -9.86
N MET A 508 8.81 2.91 -9.80
CA MET A 508 9.44 4.06 -9.22
C MET A 508 8.50 4.82 -8.30
N VAL A 509 9.10 5.43 -7.30
CA VAL A 509 8.43 6.28 -6.32
C VAL A 509 9.06 7.67 -6.29
N SER A 510 8.24 8.68 -6.07
CA SER A 510 8.69 10.04 -5.78
C SER A 510 7.89 10.58 -4.60
N HIS A 511 8.41 11.59 -3.93
CA HIS A 511 7.68 12.25 -2.85
C HIS A 511 7.90 13.76 -2.82
N ALA A 512 6.95 14.44 -2.19
CA ALA A 512 7.02 15.87 -1.91
C ALA A 512 6.35 16.18 -0.56
N ASP A 513 6.98 17.06 0.21
CA ASP A 513 6.48 17.51 1.51
C ASP A 513 5.57 18.73 1.35
N ALA A 514 4.52 18.79 2.16
CA ALA A 514 3.58 19.91 2.27
C ALA A 514 3.33 20.24 3.74
N ARG A 515 2.91 21.49 4.02
CA ARG A 515 2.52 21.91 5.37
C ARG A 515 1.15 22.55 5.35
N VAL A 516 0.40 22.37 6.42
CA VAL A 516 -0.87 23.06 6.65
C VAL A 516 -0.81 23.80 7.97
N ARG A 517 -1.11 25.09 7.97
CA ARG A 517 -1.21 25.89 9.20
C ARG A 517 -2.66 25.97 9.65
N VAL A 518 -2.96 25.39 10.79
CA VAL A 518 -4.27 25.43 11.44
C VAL A 518 -4.33 26.62 12.39
N VAL A 519 -5.44 27.35 12.36
CA VAL A 519 -5.73 28.48 13.25
C VAL A 519 -7.06 28.22 13.97
N ASP A 520 -7.01 28.15 15.29
CA ASP A 520 -8.22 28.06 16.11
C ASP A 520 -8.88 29.44 16.25
N THR A 521 -10.06 29.58 15.64
CA THR A 521 -10.93 30.77 15.75
C THR A 521 -12.01 30.60 16.82
N GLY A 522 -12.00 29.50 17.57
CA GLY A 522 -12.98 29.13 18.59
C GLY A 522 -14.25 28.47 18.04
N ARG A 523 -14.47 28.47 16.72
CA ARG A 523 -15.64 27.91 16.04
C ARG A 523 -15.23 27.15 14.78
N ALA A 524 -16.11 26.27 14.28
CA ALA A 524 -15.89 25.55 13.03
C ALA A 524 -16.57 26.29 11.88
N PHE A 525 -15.93 26.34 10.71
CA PHE A 525 -16.60 26.76 9.49
C PHE A 525 -17.59 25.67 9.06
N ALA A 526 -18.89 25.97 9.11
CA ALA A 526 -19.93 24.94 9.01
C ALA A 526 -21.22 25.46 8.37
N LEU A 527 -21.84 24.65 7.53
CA LEU A 527 -23.23 24.86 7.12
C LEU A 527 -24.15 24.74 8.36
N LEU A 528 -24.98 25.77 8.57
CA LEU A 528 -25.90 25.87 9.70
C LEU A 528 -27.32 25.49 9.25
N ASP A 529 -27.85 26.22 8.26
CA ASP A 529 -29.23 26.06 7.80
C ASP A 529 -29.30 25.90 6.28
N PHE A 530 -30.07 24.90 5.86
CA PHE A 530 -30.51 24.63 4.48
C PHE A 530 -31.89 23.93 4.57
N PRO A 531 -32.77 24.08 3.57
CA PRO A 531 -34.11 23.50 3.65
C PRO A 531 -34.06 21.97 3.54
N ALA A 532 -34.90 21.28 4.34
CA ALA A 532 -35.06 19.83 4.25
C ALA A 532 -35.75 19.38 2.95
N MET A 533 -36.50 20.29 2.32
CA MET A 533 -37.13 20.09 1.02
C MET A 533 -36.93 21.35 0.17
N ALA A 534 -36.48 21.16 -1.06
CA ALA A 534 -36.35 22.22 -2.05
C ALA A 534 -37.00 21.79 -3.37
N VAL A 535 -37.30 22.77 -4.22
CA VAL A 535 -37.93 22.53 -5.53
C VAL A 535 -36.92 22.85 -6.62
N ALA A 536 -36.77 21.94 -7.58
CA ALA A 536 -35.93 22.11 -8.75
C ALA A 536 -36.29 23.41 -9.50
N GLY A 537 -35.27 24.15 -9.95
CA GLY A 537 -35.43 25.44 -10.62
C GLY A 537 -35.78 26.62 -9.68
N GLU A 538 -35.97 26.40 -8.38
CA GLU A 538 -36.23 27.46 -7.42
C GLU A 538 -34.96 27.92 -6.69
N ARG A 539 -35.08 29.08 -6.03
CA ARG A 539 -34.01 29.64 -5.22
C ARG A 539 -34.03 29.04 -3.82
N MET A 540 -32.86 28.69 -3.31
CA MET A 540 -32.65 28.10 -2.00
C MET A 540 -31.78 29.01 -1.15
N ALA A 541 -32.26 29.37 0.04
CA ALA A 541 -31.49 30.11 1.02
C ALA A 541 -30.56 29.18 1.80
N LEU A 542 -29.34 29.64 2.05
CA LEU A 542 -28.28 28.94 2.76
C LEU A 542 -27.72 29.84 3.85
N ARG A 543 -27.39 29.25 5.02
CA ARG A 543 -26.65 29.94 6.09
C ARG A 543 -25.49 29.09 6.59
N TRP A 544 -24.38 29.72 6.91
CA TRP A 544 -23.21 29.07 7.47
C TRP A 544 -22.56 29.92 8.57
N ASP A 545 -21.76 29.28 9.41
CA ASP A 545 -20.85 29.97 10.32
C ASP A 545 -19.58 30.34 9.57
N VAL A 546 -19.36 31.65 9.38
CA VAL A 546 -18.13 32.20 8.80
C VAL A 546 -16.89 31.84 9.64
N ALA A 547 -17.06 31.66 10.96
CA ALA A 547 -16.01 31.26 11.89
C ALA A 547 -14.71 32.09 11.81
N ASP A 548 -14.85 33.41 11.55
CA ASP A 548 -13.74 34.37 11.38
C ASP A 548 -12.75 34.00 10.25
N THR A 549 -13.16 33.14 9.32
CA THR A 549 -12.34 32.69 8.19
C THR A 549 -12.13 33.78 7.14
N ASP A 550 -13.01 34.78 7.09
CA ASP A 550 -12.95 35.96 6.23
C ASP A 550 -11.84 36.95 6.65
N ARG A 551 -11.24 36.76 7.82
CA ARG A 551 -10.23 37.66 8.38
C ARG A 551 -8.81 37.09 8.30
N PRO A 552 -7.76 37.93 8.33
CA PRO A 552 -6.39 37.46 8.52
C PRO A 552 -6.26 36.65 9.82
N PRO A 553 -5.50 35.53 9.81
CA PRO A 553 -4.61 35.09 8.74
C PRO A 553 -5.22 34.09 7.73
N ILE A 554 -6.51 33.74 7.82
CA ILE A 554 -7.16 32.76 6.93
C ILE A 554 -7.54 33.44 5.60
N SER A 555 -8.22 34.60 5.68
CA SER A 555 -8.56 35.50 4.56
C SER A 555 -9.33 34.84 3.40
N CYS A 556 -10.31 33.99 3.74
CA CYS A 556 -11.25 33.42 2.79
C CYS A 556 -12.40 34.40 2.53
N HIS A 557 -12.26 35.25 1.52
CA HIS A 557 -13.27 36.29 1.22
C HIS A 557 -14.46 35.77 0.43
N PHE A 558 -14.26 34.69 -0.33
CA PHE A 558 -15.30 34.13 -1.18
C PHE A 558 -15.43 32.63 -0.99
N VAL A 559 -16.63 32.10 -1.25
CA VAL A 559 -16.97 30.70 -1.14
C VAL A 559 -17.67 30.21 -2.40
N HIS A 560 -17.55 28.92 -2.65
CA HIS A 560 -18.28 28.20 -3.68
C HIS A 560 -19.32 27.30 -3.06
N VAL A 561 -20.49 27.23 -3.69
CA VAL A 561 -21.57 26.32 -3.31
C VAL A 561 -21.69 25.23 -4.36
N ASP A 562 -21.55 23.98 -3.94
CA ASP A 562 -21.78 22.80 -4.79
C ASP A 562 -22.96 21.96 -4.28
N LEU A 563 -23.71 21.39 -5.22
CA LEU A 563 -24.79 20.42 -5.00
C LEU A 563 -24.36 19.04 -5.44
N SER A 564 -24.60 18.06 -4.59
CA SER A 564 -24.62 16.65 -4.96
C SER A 564 -26.06 16.16 -5.01
N VAL A 565 -26.35 15.26 -5.95
CA VAL A 565 -27.65 14.58 -6.06
C VAL A 565 -27.59 13.08 -5.77
N ASP A 566 -26.41 12.56 -5.47
CA ASP A 566 -26.10 11.14 -5.28
C ASP A 566 -25.45 10.86 -3.91
N GLY A 567 -25.85 11.62 -2.89
CA GLY A 567 -25.35 11.46 -1.52
C GLY A 567 -23.93 11.98 -1.29
N GLY A 568 -23.26 12.58 -2.29
CA GLY A 568 -21.96 13.22 -2.17
C GLY A 568 -20.85 12.55 -2.98
N LEU A 569 -21.22 11.69 -3.94
CA LEU A 569 -20.30 11.00 -4.84
C LEU A 569 -19.84 11.96 -5.97
N ALA A 570 -20.74 12.79 -6.48
CA ALA A 570 -20.45 13.83 -7.48
C ALA A 570 -20.98 15.20 -7.04
N TRP A 571 -20.28 16.26 -7.46
CA TRP A 571 -20.57 17.64 -7.05
C TRP A 571 -20.72 18.55 -8.28
N ARG A 572 -21.83 19.28 -8.37
CA ARG A 572 -22.13 20.30 -9.38
C ARG A 572 -22.10 21.69 -8.76
N ARG A 573 -21.33 22.61 -9.32
CA ARG A 573 -21.27 24.01 -8.89
C ARG A 573 -22.65 24.68 -9.07
N LEU A 574 -23.16 25.29 -8.01
CA LEU A 574 -24.37 26.12 -8.00
C LEU A 574 -24.04 27.61 -8.03
N ALA A 575 -23.02 28.02 -7.30
CA ALA A 575 -22.59 29.39 -7.20
C ALA A 575 -21.07 29.50 -7.00
N ASP A 576 -20.50 30.50 -7.63
CA ASP A 576 -19.09 30.87 -7.62
C ASP A 576 -18.92 32.23 -6.95
N ASP A 577 -17.79 32.41 -6.28
CA ASP A 577 -17.38 33.69 -5.66
C ASP A 577 -18.45 34.38 -4.78
N GLU A 578 -19.25 33.60 -4.05
CA GLU A 578 -20.22 34.15 -3.08
C GLU A 578 -19.47 34.79 -1.91
N PRO A 579 -19.83 35.99 -1.44
CA PRO A 579 -19.20 36.59 -0.27
C PRO A 579 -19.25 35.67 0.95
N ASN A 580 -18.13 35.55 1.67
CA ASN A 580 -18.09 34.77 2.91
C ASN A 580 -18.64 35.59 4.10
N ASP A 581 -19.92 35.97 4.05
CA ASP A 581 -20.60 36.80 5.06
C ASP A 581 -21.67 36.06 5.87
N GLY A 582 -21.90 34.76 5.58
CA GLY A 582 -22.70 33.85 6.39
C GLY A 582 -24.06 33.48 5.78
N GLU A 583 -24.43 34.06 4.64
CA GLU A 583 -25.67 33.71 3.94
C GLU A 583 -25.56 33.86 2.42
N ALA A 584 -26.28 33.02 1.69
CA ALA A 584 -26.42 33.14 0.24
C ALA A 584 -27.78 32.61 -0.20
N THR A 585 -28.20 33.00 -1.40
CA THR A 585 -29.37 32.40 -2.05
C THR A 585 -28.96 31.87 -3.41
N VAL A 586 -28.96 30.55 -3.58
CA VAL A 586 -28.50 29.87 -4.80
C VAL A 586 -29.67 29.36 -5.62
N ALA A 587 -29.53 29.31 -6.95
CA ALA A 587 -30.54 28.71 -7.83
C ALA A 587 -30.29 27.20 -7.94
N LEU A 588 -31.31 26.39 -7.70
CA LEU A 588 -31.25 24.96 -7.97
C LEU A 588 -31.43 24.69 -9.47
N PRO A 589 -30.73 23.69 -10.04
CA PRO A 589 -31.02 23.24 -11.38
C PRO A 589 -32.48 22.77 -11.52
N ASP A 590 -33.07 22.92 -12.69
CA ASP A 590 -34.43 22.47 -13.01
C ASP A 590 -34.49 20.98 -13.38
N ASP A 591 -33.34 20.36 -13.64
CA ASP A 591 -33.16 18.99 -14.11
C ASP A 591 -32.82 17.96 -13.01
N VAL A 592 -32.98 18.33 -11.72
CA VAL A 592 -32.59 17.49 -10.60
C VAL A 592 -33.78 17.08 -9.73
N ALA A 593 -33.85 15.80 -9.38
CA ALA A 593 -34.79 15.28 -8.39
C ALA A 593 -34.13 14.12 -7.64
N THR A 594 -34.12 14.20 -6.31
CA THR A 594 -33.42 13.22 -5.46
C THR A 594 -33.84 13.38 -4.00
N ASP A 595 -33.77 12.31 -3.21
CA ASP A 595 -33.87 12.31 -1.75
C ASP A 595 -32.49 12.25 -1.06
N GLN A 596 -31.41 12.27 -1.85
CA GLN A 596 -30.01 12.14 -1.41
C GLN A 596 -29.21 13.42 -1.72
N ALA A 597 -29.85 14.60 -1.70
CA ALA A 597 -29.15 15.83 -2.01
C ALA A 597 -28.21 16.26 -0.87
N ARG A 598 -26.99 16.70 -1.23
CA ARG A 598 -26.00 17.22 -0.28
C ARG A 598 -25.43 18.56 -0.77
N LEU A 599 -25.03 19.41 0.17
CA LEU A 599 -24.36 20.67 -0.13
C LEU A 599 -22.92 20.64 0.33
N ARG A 600 -22.04 21.28 -0.44
CA ARG A 600 -20.67 21.58 -0.03
C ARG A 600 -20.42 23.07 -0.19
N LEU A 601 -19.89 23.69 0.85
CA LEU A 601 -19.45 25.08 0.86
C LEU A 601 -17.93 25.09 1.00
N SER A 602 -17.20 25.52 -0.02
CA SER A 602 -15.72 25.52 -0.02
C SER A 602 -15.16 26.92 -0.15
N CYS A 603 -14.05 27.19 0.52
CA CYS A 603 -13.29 28.41 0.23
C CYS A 603 -12.76 28.37 -1.21
N ASP A 604 -12.76 29.50 -1.89
CA ASP A 604 -12.32 29.66 -3.29
C ASP A 604 -10.83 29.35 -3.50
N TRP A 605 -9.97 29.78 -2.57
CA TRP A 605 -8.51 29.66 -2.72
C TRP A 605 -7.81 28.91 -1.58
N ARG A 606 -8.55 28.48 -0.54
CA ARG A 606 -8.03 27.68 0.58
C ARG A 606 -8.63 26.28 0.58
N PRO A 607 -7.89 25.27 1.07
CA PRO A 607 -8.30 23.87 0.95
C PRO A 607 -9.39 23.42 1.93
N PHE A 608 -10.09 24.32 2.64
CA PHE A 608 -11.09 23.95 3.64
C PHE A 608 -12.52 24.09 3.12
N PHE A 609 -13.44 23.31 3.69
CA PHE A 609 -14.84 23.31 3.28
C PHE A 609 -15.76 22.80 4.40
N ALA A 610 -17.06 22.99 4.22
CA ALA A 610 -18.14 22.41 5.01
C ALA A 610 -19.07 21.58 4.12
N VAL A 611 -19.72 20.57 4.68
CA VAL A 611 -20.76 19.77 4.01
C VAL A 611 -22.05 19.77 4.81
N SER A 612 -23.18 19.53 4.15
CA SER A 612 -24.47 19.42 4.81
C SER A 612 -24.49 18.21 5.77
N ARG A 613 -25.01 18.43 6.97
CA ARG A 613 -25.03 17.43 8.05
C ARG A 613 -26.01 16.26 7.79
N SER A 614 -26.96 16.46 6.88
CA SER A 614 -27.93 15.46 6.46
C SER A 614 -28.22 15.60 4.96
N ASP A 615 -28.85 14.58 4.40
CA ASP A 615 -29.52 14.68 3.11
C ASP A 615 -30.71 15.65 3.19
N PHE A 616 -31.08 16.22 2.05
CA PHE A 616 -32.35 16.90 1.83
C PHE A 616 -32.99 16.43 0.52
N THR A 617 -34.29 16.66 0.36
CA THR A 617 -35.02 16.27 -0.84
C THR A 617 -35.09 17.44 -1.83
N VAL A 618 -34.80 17.18 -3.10
CA VAL A 618 -35.15 18.07 -4.21
C VAL A 618 -36.26 17.43 -5.03
N SER A 619 -37.41 18.09 -5.11
CA SER A 619 -38.56 17.63 -5.89
C SER A 619 -38.66 18.38 -7.22
N THR A 620 -39.24 17.74 -8.23
CA THR A 620 -39.59 18.43 -9.47
C THR A 620 -40.76 19.39 -9.23
N ARG A 621 -40.79 20.46 -10.02
CA ARG A 621 -41.91 21.39 -10.02
C ARG A 621 -43.17 20.68 -10.53
N VAL A 622 -44.21 20.60 -9.70
CA VAL A 622 -45.53 20.11 -10.15
C VAL A 622 -46.17 21.23 -10.97
N THR A 623 -46.06 21.15 -12.29
CA THR A 623 -46.87 21.96 -13.20
C THR A 623 -48.27 21.37 -13.26
N ASN A 624 -49.23 22.03 -12.61
CA ASN A 624 -50.66 21.77 -12.80
C ASN A 624 -51.19 22.47 -14.05
#